data_AF-A0A3A4NM10-F1
#
_entry.id   AF-A0A3A4NM10-F1
#
_cell.length_a   1.000
_cell.length_b   1.000
_cell.length_c   1.000
_cell.angle_alpha   90.00
_cell.angle_beta   90.00
_cell.angle_gamma   90.00
#
_symmetry.space_group_name_H-M   'P 1'
#
loop_
_entity.id
_entity.type
_entity.pdbx_description
1 polymer ?
#
loop_
_entity_poly.entity_id
_entity_poly.type
_entity_poly.pdbx_seq_one_letter_code
_entity_poly.pdbx_strand_id
1 'polypeptide(L)'
;MQSILSSTETIRQKFLEGFNEKQATLLAEVVYHAYQDLVKTSDFNELKEIVRDLAVAQKRTESRLEELSIAQKEMTEAQCRTDEKLGQLAEAQCRTDEKLGQLAEAQCRTDEKLGQLVEAQCRTDEKLGQLVEAQCR
;
A
#
# COMPACT_ATOMS: atom_id res chain seq x y z
N MET A 1 14.07 -40.23 -39.50
CA MET A 1 13.74 -40.84 -40.81
C MET A 1 13.60 -42.36 -40.73
N GLN A 2 14.56 -43.11 -40.17
CA GLN A 2 14.47 -44.60 -40.08
C GLN A 2 13.26 -45.13 -39.30
N SER A 3 12.88 -44.50 -38.19
CA SER A 3 11.70 -44.94 -37.40
C SER A 3 10.36 -44.70 -38.10
N ILE A 4 10.28 -43.67 -38.95
CA ILE A 4 9.07 -43.28 -39.69
C ILE A 4 8.79 -44.30 -40.80
N LEU A 5 9.83 -44.63 -41.57
CA LEU A 5 9.79 -45.66 -42.61
C LEU A 5 9.43 -47.05 -42.05
N SER A 6 9.81 -47.37 -40.80
CA SER A 6 9.46 -48.66 -40.20
C SER A 6 7.98 -48.76 -39.78
N SER A 7 7.38 -47.65 -39.32
CA SER A 7 6.00 -47.65 -38.82
C SER A 7 4.98 -47.62 -39.95
N THR A 8 5.22 -46.81 -41.00
CA THR A 8 4.38 -46.81 -42.21
C THR A 8 4.43 -48.17 -42.90
N GLU A 9 5.61 -48.80 -42.96
CA GLU A 9 5.78 -50.14 -43.54
C GLU A 9 5.02 -51.21 -42.74
N THR A 10 5.03 -51.12 -41.40
CA THR A 10 4.29 -52.06 -40.55
C THR A 10 2.77 -51.96 -40.77
N ILE A 11 2.25 -50.74 -40.93
CA ILE A 11 0.83 -50.49 -41.21
C ILE A 11 0.48 -50.95 -42.64
N ARG A 12 1.36 -50.70 -43.60
CA ARG A 12 1.23 -51.13 -45.00
C ARG A 12 1.14 -52.65 -45.13
N GLN A 13 2.00 -53.39 -44.43
CA GLN A 13 1.99 -54.85 -44.44
C GLN A 13 0.66 -55.43 -43.96
N LYS A 14 0.04 -54.83 -42.93
CA LYS A 14 -1.30 -55.25 -42.47
C LYS A 14 -2.39 -54.97 -43.49
N PHE A 15 -2.29 -53.87 -44.26
CA PHE A 15 -3.26 -53.58 -45.31
C PHE A 15 -3.08 -54.46 -46.56
N LEU A 16 -1.87 -54.98 -46.83
CA LEU A 16 -1.63 -55.92 -47.93
C LEU A 16 -2.38 -57.26 -47.77
N GLU A 17 -2.86 -57.59 -46.57
CA GLU A 17 -3.69 -58.78 -46.34
C GLU A 17 -5.08 -58.69 -47.01
N GLY A 18 -5.56 -57.48 -47.31
CA GLY A 18 -6.90 -57.25 -47.88
C GLY A 18 -6.97 -56.25 -49.03
N PHE A 19 -5.87 -55.56 -49.34
CA PHE A 19 -5.81 -54.52 -50.36
C PHE A 19 -4.62 -54.72 -51.31
N ASN A 20 -4.72 -54.19 -52.53
CA ASN A 20 -3.59 -54.20 -53.46
C ASN A 20 -2.48 -53.23 -53.01
N GLU A 21 -1.30 -53.36 -53.62
CA GLU A 21 -0.10 -52.61 -53.22
C GLU A 21 -0.28 -51.08 -53.26
N LYS A 22 -1.00 -50.56 -54.27
CA LYS A 22 -1.30 -49.12 -54.39
C LYS A 22 -2.26 -48.65 -53.29
N GLN A 23 -3.30 -49.43 -53.01
CA GLN A 23 -4.29 -49.12 -51.98
C GLN A 23 -3.70 -49.20 -50.57
N ALA A 24 -2.92 -50.24 -50.26
CA ALA A 24 -2.28 -50.43 -48.97
C ALA A 24 -1.28 -49.31 -48.65
N THR A 25 -0.55 -48.84 -49.67
CA THR A 25 0.41 -47.73 -49.53
C THR A 25 -0.32 -46.40 -49.23
N LEU A 26 -1.36 -46.08 -50.00
CA LEU A 26 -2.15 -44.87 -49.78
C LEU A 26 -2.82 -44.86 -48.39
N LEU A 27 -3.42 -45.98 -47.99
CA LEU A 27 -4.07 -46.11 -46.68
C LEU A 27 -3.07 -46.03 -45.53
N ALA A 28 -1.89 -46.64 -45.66
CA ALA A 28 -0.85 -46.56 -44.64
C ALA A 28 -0.31 -45.13 -44.47
N GLU A 29 -0.10 -44.41 -45.57
CA GLU A 29 0.28 -42.99 -45.52
C GLU A 29 -0.80 -42.14 -44.86
N VAL A 30 -2.06 -42.26 -45.31
CA VAL A 30 -3.18 -41.48 -44.76
C VAL A 30 -3.38 -41.75 -43.26
N VAL A 31 -3.35 -43.01 -42.83
CA VAL A 31 -3.49 -43.39 -41.42
C VAL A 31 -2.30 -42.91 -40.59
N TYR A 32 -1.08 -43.01 -41.12
CA TYR A 32 0.10 -42.54 -40.42
C TYR A 32 0.07 -41.02 -40.22
N HIS A 33 -0.29 -40.25 -41.25
CA HIS A 33 -0.46 -38.80 -41.13
C HIS A 33 -1.57 -38.43 -40.15
N ALA A 34 -2.74 -39.07 -40.23
CA ALA A 34 -3.84 -38.84 -39.30
C ALA A 34 -3.48 -39.16 -37.84
N TYR A 35 -2.61 -40.15 -37.59
CA TYR A 35 -2.15 -40.50 -36.25
C TYR A 35 -1.05 -39.57 -35.72
N GLN A 36 -0.24 -38.99 -36.61
CA GLN A 36 0.78 -38.00 -36.24
C GLN A 36 0.18 -36.64 -35.90
N ASP A 37 -0.91 -36.26 -36.59
CA ASP A 37 -1.61 -35.00 -36.36
C ASP A 37 -2.52 -35.04 -35.11
N LEU A 38 -2.69 -36.23 -34.50
CA LEU A 38 -3.51 -36.40 -33.31
C LEU A 38 -2.75 -35.97 -32.05
N VAL A 39 -3.40 -35.16 -31.22
CA VAL A 39 -2.88 -34.78 -29.91
C VAL A 39 -2.63 -36.03 -29.08
N LYS A 40 -1.42 -36.16 -28.52
CA LYS A 40 -1.04 -37.34 -27.76
C LYS A 40 -1.51 -37.19 -26.32
N THR A 41 -1.76 -38.32 -25.67
CA THR A 41 -2.08 -38.35 -24.24
C THR A 41 -0.96 -37.73 -23.39
N SER A 42 0.29 -37.77 -23.85
CA SER A 42 1.42 -37.06 -23.23
C SER A 42 1.18 -35.56 -23.14
N ASP A 43 0.74 -34.95 -24.25
CA ASP A 43 0.57 -33.50 -24.36
C ASP A 43 -0.60 -33.05 -23.47
N PHE A 44 -1.65 -33.86 -23.39
CA PHE A 44 -2.77 -33.61 -22.48
C PHE A 44 -2.37 -33.73 -20.99
N ASN A 45 -1.52 -34.71 -20.66
CA ASN A 45 -1.01 -34.86 -19.30
C ASN A 45 -0.11 -33.68 -18.92
N GLU A 46 0.76 -33.22 -19.83
CA GLU A 46 1.60 -32.04 -19.61
C GLU A 46 0.74 -30.79 -19.39
N LEU A 47 -0.27 -30.56 -20.24
CA LEU A 47 -1.21 -29.46 -20.06
C LEU A 47 -1.95 -29.55 -18.71
N LYS A 48 -2.36 -30.74 -18.31
CA LYS A 48 -3.05 -30.96 -17.03
C LYS A 48 -2.16 -30.61 -15.83
N GLU A 49 -0.87 -30.94 -15.89
CA GLU A 49 0.09 -30.55 -14.86
C GLU A 49 0.29 -29.03 -14.83
N ILE A 50 0.49 -28.40 -15.99
CA ILE A 50 0.63 -26.93 -16.08
C ILE A 50 -0.59 -26.21 -15.51
N VAL A 51 -1.80 -26.67 -15.84
CA VAL A 51 -3.05 -26.09 -15.32
C VAL A 51 -3.17 -26.28 -13.80
N ARG A 52 -2.72 -27.42 -13.28
CA ARG A 52 -2.70 -27.66 -11.83
C ARG A 52 -1.73 -26.70 -11.12
N ASP A 53 -0.53 -26.54 -11.66
CA ASP A 53 0.48 -25.63 -11.10
C ASP A 53 0.00 -24.18 -11.15
N LEU A 54 -0.66 -23.78 -12.25
CA LEU A 54 -1.27 -22.46 -12.39
C LEU A 54 -2.36 -22.24 -11.34
N ALA A 55 -3.23 -23.23 -11.10
CA ALA A 55 -4.27 -23.13 -10.08
C ALA A 55 -3.68 -22.98 -8.66
N VAL A 56 -2.57 -23.66 -8.37
CA VAL A 56 -1.86 -23.51 -7.08
C VAL A 56 -1.23 -22.12 -6.97
N ALA A 57 -0.57 -21.64 -8.03
CA ALA A 57 0.03 -20.31 -8.06
C ALA A 57 -1.03 -19.21 -7.91
N GLN A 58 -2.20 -19.39 -8.53
CA GLN A 58 -3.34 -18.48 -8.41
C GLN A 58 -3.86 -18.43 -6.96
N LYS A 59 -4.11 -19.59 -6.33
CA LYS A 59 -4.53 -19.63 -4.91
C LYS A 59 -3.53 -18.94 -3.98
N ARG A 60 -2.22 -19.12 -4.21
CA ARG A 60 -1.18 -18.44 -3.44
C ARG A 60 -1.25 -16.92 -3.63
N THR A 61 -1.55 -16.48 -4.84
CA THR A 61 -1.67 -15.05 -5.17
C THR A 61 -2.91 -14.45 -4.51
N GLU A 62 -4.05 -15.15 -4.55
CA GLU A 62 -5.28 -14.75 -3.86
C GLU A 62 -5.07 -14.62 -2.34
N SER A 63 -4.39 -15.59 -1.71
CA SER A 63 -4.04 -15.50 -0.28
C SER A 63 -3.20 -14.27 0.06
N ARG A 64 -2.20 -13.95 -0.77
CA ARG A 64 -1.35 -12.76 -0.57
C ARG A 64 -2.12 -11.46 -0.80
N LEU A 65 -3.09 -11.44 -1.71
CA LEU A 65 -3.96 -10.28 -1.91
C LEU A 65 -4.87 -10.05 -0.71
N GLU A 66 -5.39 -11.11 -0.09
CA GLU A 66 -6.18 -11.00 1.15
C GLU A 66 -5.33 -10.42 2.29
N GLU A 67 -4.11 -10.91 2.48
CA GLU A 67 -3.16 -10.37 3.45
C GLU A 67 -2.85 -8.89 3.21
N LEU A 68 -2.63 -8.48 1.96
CA LEU A 68 -2.40 -7.08 1.58
C LEU A 68 -3.63 -6.21 1.85
N SER A 69 -4.83 -6.71 1.58
CA SER A 69 -6.09 -6.02 1.86
C SER A 69 -6.25 -5.74 3.36
N ILE A 70 -5.96 -6.74 4.20
CA ILE A 70 -5.98 -6.59 5.66
C ILE A 70 -4.95 -5.54 6.11
N ALA A 71 -3.70 -5.65 5.65
CA ALA A 71 -2.65 -4.69 6.00
C ALA A 71 -3.00 -3.26 5.57
N GLN A 72 -3.62 -3.08 4.41
CA GLN A 72 -4.08 -1.78 3.93
C GLN A 72 -5.18 -1.19 4.82
N LYS A 73 -6.11 -2.02 5.28
CA LYS A 73 -7.17 -1.60 6.22
C LYS A 73 -6.57 -1.15 7.55
N GLU A 74 -5.67 -1.94 8.13
CA GLU A 74 -5.00 -1.60 9.39
C GLU A 74 -4.20 -0.29 9.28
N MET A 75 -3.50 -0.09 8.16
CA MET A 75 -2.77 1.15 7.89
C MET A 75 -3.71 2.35 7.80
N THR A 76 -4.86 2.19 7.16
CA THR A 76 -5.88 3.25 7.06
C THR A 76 -6.43 3.62 8.43
N GLU A 77 -6.73 2.61 9.27
CA GLU A 77 -7.19 2.85 10.64
C GLU A 77 -6.12 3.55 11.50
N ALA A 78 -4.86 3.15 11.36
CA ALA A 78 -3.74 3.80 12.05
C ALA A 78 -3.56 5.26 11.60
N GLN A 79 -3.74 5.54 10.30
CA GLN A 79 -3.70 6.89 9.77
C GLN A 79 -4.84 7.75 10.35
N CYS A 80 -6.08 7.26 10.36
CA CYS A 80 -7.20 7.98 10.95
C CYS A 80 -6.98 8.31 12.44
N ARG A 81 -6.45 7.36 13.22
CA ARG A 81 -6.10 7.61 14.64
C ARG A 81 -5.01 8.66 14.80
N THR A 82 -4.07 8.72 13.86
CA THR A 82 -3.00 9.72 13.86
C THR A 82 -3.56 11.10 13.54
N ASP A 83 -4.43 11.19 12.52
CA ASP A 83 -5.08 12.44 12.14
C ASP A 83 -5.96 12.99 13.28
N GLU A 84 -6.68 12.13 14.00
CA GLU A 84 -7.47 12.52 15.17
C GLU A 84 -6.58 13.09 16.29
N LYS A 85 -5.45 12.44 16.60
CA LYS A 85 -4.49 12.94 17.60
C LYS A 85 -3.87 14.27 17.18
N LEU A 86 -3.58 14.45 15.89
CA LEU A 86 -3.09 15.72 15.36
C LEU A 86 -4.14 16.83 15.51
N GLY A 87 -5.41 16.52 15.25
CA GLY A 87 -6.53 17.45 15.51
C GLY A 87 -6.60 17.87 16.97
N GLN A 88 -6.56 16.92 17.89
CA GLN A 88 -6.56 17.21 19.34
C GLN A 88 -5.34 18.04 19.77
N LEU A 89 -4.17 17.78 19.20
CA LEU A 89 -2.96 18.55 19.48
C LEU A 89 -3.08 19.99 18.96
N ALA A 90 -3.65 20.18 17.77
CA ALA A 90 -3.91 21.51 17.22
C ALA A 90 -4.88 22.30 18.12
N GLU A 91 -5.96 21.68 18.59
CA GLU A 91 -6.89 22.32 19.53
C GLU A 91 -6.21 22.70 20.86
N ALA A 92 -5.38 21.81 21.40
CA ALA A 92 -4.63 22.08 22.62
C ALA A 92 -3.62 23.23 22.44
N GLN A 93 -3.00 23.32 21.26
CA GLN A 93 -2.12 24.43 20.91
C GLN A 93 -2.91 25.74 20.85
N CYS A 94 -4.05 25.79 20.17
CA CYS A 94 -4.89 26.99 20.12
C CYS A 94 -5.32 27.48 21.51
N ARG A 95 -5.71 26.56 22.41
CA ARG A 95 -6.04 26.91 23.81
C ARG A 95 -4.84 27.46 24.58
N THR A 96 -3.65 26.97 24.28
CA THR A 96 -2.41 27.45 24.91
C THR A 96 -2.07 28.84 24.40
N ASP A 97 -2.18 29.07 23.10
CA ASP A 97 -1.96 30.38 22.49
C ASP A 97 -2.94 31.43 23.03
N GLU A 98 -4.21 31.07 23.21
CA GLU A 98 -5.21 31.95 23.83
C GLU A 98 -4.84 32.33 25.28
N LYS A 99 -4.43 31.34 26.09
CA LYS A 99 -3.99 31.60 27.48
C LYS A 99 -2.74 32.47 27.52
N LEU A 100 -1.80 32.28 26.60
CA LEU A 100 -0.62 33.13 26.48
C LEU A 100 -0.99 34.56 26.10
N GLY A 101 -1.97 34.75 25.21
CA GLY A 101 -2.52 36.06 24.89
C GLY A 101 -3.12 36.75 26.12
N GLN A 102 -3.96 36.04 26.88
CA GLN A 102 -4.54 36.56 28.13
C GLN A 102 -3.48 36.91 29.18
N LEU A 103 -2.43 36.10 29.30
CA LEU A 103 -1.32 36.37 30.21
C LEU A 103 -0.53 37.61 29.79
N ALA A 104 -0.29 37.79 28.49
CA ALA A 104 0.37 38.99 27.96
C ALA A 104 -0.46 40.24 28.24
N GLU A 105 -1.79 40.20 28.07
CA GLU A 105 -2.68 41.32 28.41
C GLU A 105 -2.65 41.64 29.92
N ALA A 106 -2.67 40.62 30.78
CA ALA A 106 -2.59 40.80 32.22
C ALA A 106 -1.24 41.41 32.64
N GLN A 107 -0.15 41.01 31.98
CA GLN A 107 1.17 41.59 32.18
C GLN A 107 1.18 43.08 31.79
N CYS A 108 0.66 43.44 30.60
CA CYS A 108 0.56 44.84 30.18
C CYS A 108 -0.21 45.71 31.19
N ARG A 109 -1.33 45.21 31.73
CA ARG A 109 -2.11 45.92 32.76
C ARG A 109 -1.33 46.08 34.07
N THR A 110 -0.51 45.10 34.41
CA THR A 110 0.34 45.14 35.62
C THR A 110 1.46 46.16 35.44
N ASP A 111 2.10 46.16 34.28
CA ASP A 111 3.15 47.12 33.92
C ASP A 111 2.60 48.56 33.92
N GLU A 112 1.39 48.78 33.41
CA GLU A 112 0.72 50.08 33.46
C GLU A 112 0.46 50.55 34.91
N LYS A 113 -0.08 49.67 35.76
CA LYS A 113 -0.30 49.99 37.18
C LYS A 113 1.00 50.28 37.93
N LEU A 114 2.06 49.54 37.62
CA LEU A 114 3.40 49.79 38.18
C LEU A 114 3.91 51.17 37.74
N GLY A 115 3.73 51.53 36.47
CA GLY A 115 4.03 52.87 35.96
C GLY A 115 3.31 53.97 36.75
N GLN A 116 2.00 53.82 36.96
CA GLN A 116 1.20 54.76 37.75
C GLN A 116 1.67 54.84 39.22
N LEU A 117 2.06 53.72 39.82
CA LEU A 117 2.57 53.69 41.19
C LEU A 117 3.92 54.42 41.30
N VAL A 118 4.82 54.23 40.32
CA VAL A 118 6.10 54.95 40.24
C VAL A 118 5.87 56.46 40.13
N GLU A 119 4.93 56.89 39.28
CA GLU A 119 4.58 58.32 39.17
C GLU A 119 4.02 58.90 40.48
N ALA A 120 3.15 58.16 41.17
CA ALA A 120 2.61 58.57 42.46
C ALA A 120 3.69 58.66 43.55
N GLN A 121 4.65 57.73 43.53
CA GLN A 121 5.81 57.75 44.42
C GLN A 121 6.67 59.00 44.16
N CYS A 122 7.02 59.29 42.90
CA CYS A 122 7.78 60.48 42.54
C CYS A 122 7.11 61.78 43.04
N ARG A 123 5.78 61.90 42.88
CA ARG A 123 5.02 63.05 43.39
C ARG A 123 5.05 63.15 44.92
N THR A 124 5.08 62.01 45.60
CA THR A 124 5.14 61.96 47.07
C THR A 124 6.54 62.37 47.55
N ASP A 125 7.58 61.85 46.90
CA ASP A 125 8.98 62.21 47.19
C ASP A 125 9.23 63.70 46.95
N GLU A 126 8.68 64.27 45.88
CA GLU A 126 8.76 65.72 45.60
C GLU A 126 8.09 66.55 46.71
N LYS A 127 6.88 66.19 47.13
CA LYS A 127 6.17 66.88 48.23
C LYS A 127 6.92 66.76 49.55
N LEU A 128 7.50 65.60 49.84
CA LEU A 128 8.34 65.41 51.03
C LEU A 128 9.59 66.29 50.98
N GLY A 129 10.25 66.39 49.82
CA GLY A 129 11.37 67.32 49.60
C GLY A 129 10.99 68.76 49.90
N GLN A 130 9.85 69.23 49.37
CA GLN A 130 9.34 70.59 49.63
C GLN A 130 9.03 70.84 51.12
N LEU A 131 8.49 69.84 51.82
CA LEU A 131 8.21 69.95 53.27
C LEU A 131 9.50 70.04 54.10
N VAL A 132 10.51 69.24 53.76
CA VAL A 132 11.82 69.29 54.42
C VAL A 132 12.48 70.66 54.20
N GLU A 133 12.43 71.20 52.98
CA GLU A 133 12.93 72.53 52.68
C GLU A 133 12.20 73.63 53.47
N ALA A 134 10.88 73.53 53.59
CA ALA A 134 10.07 74.47 54.36
C ALA A 134 10.38 74.41 55.87
N GLN A 135 10.71 73.23 56.41
CA GLN A 135 11.04 73.05 57.82
C GLN A 135 12.47 73.52 58.18
N CYS A 136 13.39 73.52 57.21
CA CYS A 136 14.76 74.03 57.35
C CYS A 136 14.88 75.56 57.22
N ARG A 137 13.77 76.26 56.94
CA ARG A 137 13.70 77.71 56.75
C ARG A 137 13.19 78.42 57.99
#